data_AF-A0A7S2SUG1-F1
#
_entry.id   AF-A0A7S2SUG1-F1
#
_cell.length_a   1.000
_cell.length_b   1.000
_cell.length_c   1.000
_cell.angle_alpha   90.00
_cell.angle_beta   90.00
_cell.angle_gamma   90.00
#
_symmetry.space_group_name_H-M   'P 1'
#
loop_
_entity.id
_entity.type
_entity.pdbx_description
1 polymer ?
#
loop_
_entity_poly.entity_id
_entity_poly.type
_entity_poly.pdbx_seq_one_letter_code
_entity_poly.pdbx_strand_id
1 'polypeptide(L)'
;QRKFRGEKPALRKLISFFTAVSLRFVRAKRIALGVTLEKPKKLVLLRRLKAGVHAACLLPLHLLAHALAWRKIRAGVGGRIKILCSGGSSLPLAVEDFFEMTGLPLIVGYGLTETSPVVAARCYERNIRGAIGSPLACEVRLCDPEDGCLVEGGGDRGVLQVKGPQVMLGYYKDPEATRQAIDSDGWFDTGDIGRWWHGRRPRSSPGMHLSRKSQRRAQEEEIVGKSDYI
;
A
#
# COMPACT_ATOMS: atom_id res chain seq x y z
N GLN A 1 11.89 -19.20 2.92
CA GLN A 1 12.18 -20.14 4.03
C GLN A 1 13.34 -21.13 3.77
N ARG A 2 14.04 -21.12 2.61
CA ARG A 2 15.04 -22.15 2.25
C ARG A 2 16.43 -22.04 2.94
N LYS A 3 16.81 -20.88 3.50
CA LYS A 3 18.18 -20.64 4.04
C LYS A 3 18.48 -21.24 5.43
N PHE A 4 17.49 -21.69 6.20
CA PHE A 4 17.68 -22.15 7.59
C PHE A 4 17.65 -23.68 7.77
N ARG A 5 17.63 -24.45 6.68
CA ARG A 5 17.44 -25.91 6.71
C ARG A 5 18.63 -26.69 7.31
N GLY A 6 19.78 -26.03 7.55
CA GLY A 6 20.95 -26.59 8.23
C GLY A 6 21.16 -26.14 9.69
N GLU A 7 20.32 -25.26 10.24
CA GLU A 7 20.53 -24.74 11.60
C GLU A 7 19.96 -25.66 12.70
N LYS A 8 20.56 -25.58 13.90
CA LYS A 8 20.15 -26.33 15.10
C LYS A 8 18.65 -26.13 15.41
N PRO A 9 17.89 -27.18 15.77
CA PRO A 9 16.44 -27.09 16.03
C PRO A 9 16.02 -26.00 17.02
N ALA A 10 16.83 -25.76 18.06
CA ALA A 10 16.58 -24.71 19.06
C ALA A 10 16.62 -23.30 18.46
N LEU A 11 17.56 -23.03 17.54
CA LEU A 11 17.70 -21.72 16.89
C LEU A 11 16.51 -21.44 15.97
N ARG A 12 15.99 -22.46 15.27
CA ARG A 12 14.76 -22.33 14.46
C ARG A 12 13.54 -21.97 15.31
N LYS A 13 13.38 -22.63 16.46
CA LYS A 13 12.30 -22.32 17.41
C LYS A 13 12.42 -20.88 17.92
N LEU A 14 13.63 -20.44 18.25
CA LEU A 14 13.88 -19.06 18.70
C LEU A 14 13.58 -18.03 17.61
N ILE A 15 14.02 -18.25 16.37
CA ILE A 15 13.72 -17.36 15.24
C ILE A 15 12.21 -17.32 14.98
N SER A 16 11.53 -18.47 15.02
CA SER A 16 10.07 -18.54 14.86
C SER A 16 9.33 -17.77 15.96
N PHE A 17 9.78 -17.91 17.22
CA PHE A 17 9.25 -17.14 18.33
C PHE A 17 9.42 -15.63 18.13
N PHE A 18 10.63 -15.16 17.82
CA PHE A 18 10.90 -13.74 17.57
C PHE A 18 10.12 -13.20 16.37
N THR A 19 9.97 -14.01 15.32
CA THR A 19 9.14 -13.69 14.15
C THR A 19 7.70 -13.47 14.60
N ALA A 20 7.12 -14.41 15.34
CA ALA A 20 5.74 -14.32 15.81
C ALA A 20 5.50 -13.10 16.71
N VAL A 21 6.41 -12.83 17.65
CA VAL A 21 6.34 -11.65 18.52
C VAL A 21 6.40 -10.36 17.70
N SER A 22 7.37 -10.25 16.78
CA SER A 22 7.58 -9.03 16.01
C SER A 22 6.41 -8.76 15.05
N LEU A 23 5.85 -9.80 14.42
CA LEU A 23 4.66 -9.66 13.59
C LEU A 23 3.44 -9.21 14.39
N ARG A 24 3.22 -9.79 15.59
CA ARG A 24 2.12 -9.36 16.48
C ARG A 24 2.29 -7.91 16.91
N PHE A 25 3.52 -7.51 17.26
CA PHE A 25 3.85 -6.12 17.60
C PHE A 25 3.56 -5.16 16.44
N VAL A 26 4.07 -5.44 15.23
CA VAL A 26 3.87 -4.60 14.05
C VAL A 26 2.38 -4.43 13.73
N ARG A 27 1.62 -5.54 13.76
CA ARG A 27 0.17 -5.52 13.51
C ARG A 27 -0.57 -4.70 14.55
N ALA A 28 -0.26 -4.89 15.84
CA ALA A 28 -0.86 -4.12 16.93
C ALA A 28 -0.54 -2.63 16.82
N LYS A 29 0.71 -2.28 16.52
CA LYS A 29 1.15 -0.91 16.27
C LYS A 29 0.38 -0.27 15.12
N ARG A 30 0.23 -0.95 13.98
CA ARG A 30 -0.54 -0.45 12.82
C ARG A 30 -2.01 -0.20 13.17
N ILE A 31 -2.64 -1.11 13.91
CA ILE A 31 -4.03 -0.93 14.37
C ILE A 31 -4.14 0.29 15.29
N ALA A 32 -3.23 0.45 16.26
CA ALA A 32 -3.21 1.60 17.16
C ALA A 32 -3.08 2.93 16.41
N LEU A 33 -2.22 2.96 15.38
CA LEU A 33 -1.99 4.11 14.51
C LEU A 33 -3.12 4.35 13.49
N GLY A 34 -3.98 3.36 13.25
CA GLY A 34 -5.08 3.48 12.29
C GLY A 34 -4.63 3.42 10.82
N VAL A 35 -3.51 2.74 10.54
CA VAL A 35 -2.93 2.59 9.19
C VAL A 35 -3.17 1.17 8.65
N THR A 36 -4.39 0.66 8.83
CA THR A 36 -4.84 -0.65 8.35
C THR A 36 -6.04 -0.50 7.42
N LEU A 37 -6.21 -1.44 6.50
CA LEU A 37 -7.34 -1.44 5.55
C LEU A 37 -8.70 -1.77 6.15
N GLU A 38 -8.75 -2.12 7.44
CA GLU A 38 -9.98 -2.62 8.04
C GLU A 38 -11.03 -1.51 8.17
N LYS A 39 -12.27 -1.84 7.81
CA LYS A 39 -13.40 -0.92 7.97
C LYS A 39 -13.53 -0.46 9.43
N PRO A 40 -13.86 0.81 9.68
CA PRO A 40 -14.03 1.33 11.02
C PRO A 40 -15.22 0.62 11.69
N LYS A 41 -14.96 -0.18 12.72
CA LYS A 41 -16.00 -0.77 13.58
C LYS A 41 -16.57 0.33 14.49
N LYS A 42 -17.81 0.19 14.98
CA LYS A 42 -18.43 1.16 15.93
C LYS A 42 -17.51 1.53 17.11
N LEU A 43 -16.64 0.62 17.55
CA LEU A 43 -15.66 0.81 18.63
C LEU A 43 -14.22 1.07 18.13
N VAL A 44 -14.01 1.92 17.12
CA VAL A 44 -12.65 2.23 16.61
C VAL A 44 -11.70 2.66 17.75
N LEU A 45 -12.13 3.58 18.61
CA LEU A 45 -11.26 4.14 19.65
C LEU A 45 -10.80 3.09 20.66
N LEU A 46 -11.72 2.30 21.22
CA LEU A 46 -11.40 1.23 22.17
C LEU A 46 -10.49 0.17 21.55
N ARG A 47 -10.70 -0.15 20.27
CA ARG A 47 -9.84 -1.08 19.54
C ARG A 47 -8.41 -0.54 19.41
N ARG A 48 -8.26 0.74 19.06
CA ARG A 48 -6.96 1.40 18.94
C ARG A 48 -6.22 1.44 20.27
N LEU A 49 -6.93 1.76 21.36
CA LEU A 49 -6.37 1.74 22.72
C LEU A 49 -5.89 0.34 23.12
N LYS A 50 -6.74 -0.68 22.95
CA LYS A 50 -6.36 -2.08 23.23
C LYS A 50 -5.15 -2.53 22.41
N ALA A 51 -5.11 -2.17 21.13
CA ALA A 51 -3.98 -2.47 20.27
C ALA A 51 -2.71 -1.72 20.70
N GLY A 52 -2.84 -0.48 21.17
CA GLY A 52 -1.73 0.32 21.71
C GLY A 52 -1.13 -0.33 22.96
N VAL A 53 -1.97 -0.75 23.90
CA VAL A 53 -1.53 -1.50 25.09
C VAL A 53 -0.84 -2.81 24.69
N HIS A 54 -1.44 -3.56 23.76
CA HIS A 54 -0.84 -4.81 23.28
C HIS A 54 0.53 -4.60 22.61
N ALA A 55 0.67 -3.55 21.80
CA ALA A 55 1.94 -3.16 21.20
C ALA A 55 2.97 -2.77 22.27
N ALA A 56 2.56 -2.01 23.30
CA ALA A 56 3.44 -1.64 24.40
C ALA A 56 3.96 -2.86 25.18
N CYS A 57 3.10 -3.84 25.47
CA CYS A 57 3.51 -5.08 26.13
C CYS A 57 4.49 -5.91 25.30
N LEU A 58 4.35 -5.93 23.97
CA LEU A 58 5.24 -6.68 23.08
C LEU A 58 6.54 -5.94 22.75
N LEU A 59 6.61 -4.63 22.99
CA LEU A 59 7.75 -3.79 22.61
C LEU A 59 9.09 -4.29 23.18
N PRO A 60 9.24 -4.66 24.47
CA PRO A 60 10.52 -5.12 25.00
C PRO A 60 11.02 -6.39 24.30
N LEU A 61 10.12 -7.34 24.06
CA LEU A 61 10.45 -8.58 23.35
C LEU A 61 10.77 -8.32 21.87
N HIS A 62 10.09 -7.35 21.24
CA HIS A 62 10.39 -6.93 19.87
C HIS A 62 11.77 -6.23 19.78
N LEU A 63 12.13 -5.39 20.74
CA LEU A 63 13.45 -4.77 20.83
C LEU A 63 14.55 -5.82 21.02
N LEU A 64 14.30 -6.83 21.86
CA LEU A 64 15.20 -7.97 22.04
C LEU A 64 15.37 -8.76 20.73
N ALA A 65 14.26 -9.06 20.04
CA ALA A 65 14.29 -9.70 18.72
C ALA A 65 15.09 -8.87 17.70
N HIS A 66 14.95 -7.54 17.75
CA HIS A 66 15.68 -6.64 16.88
C HIS A 66 17.19 -6.68 17.14
N ALA A 67 17.61 -6.62 18.40
CA ALA A 67 19.01 -6.67 18.79
C ALA A 67 19.69 -8.00 18.43
N LEU A 68 18.99 -9.12 18.65
CA LEU A 68 19.56 -10.47 18.51
C LEU A 68 19.43 -11.07 17.11
N ALA A 69 18.30 -10.84 16.43
CA ALA A 69 17.98 -11.47 15.15
C ALA A 69 17.97 -10.46 13.99
N TRP A 70 17.18 -9.38 14.09
CA TRP A 70 16.90 -8.52 12.93
C TRP A 70 18.04 -7.59 12.55
N ARG A 71 18.91 -7.22 13.50
CA ARG A 71 20.11 -6.42 13.23
C ARG A 71 20.99 -7.05 12.15
N LYS A 72 21.10 -8.38 12.10
CA LYS A 72 21.86 -9.10 11.05
C LYS A 72 21.22 -8.94 9.67
N ILE A 73 19.88 -9.01 9.60
CA ILE A 73 19.14 -8.82 8.34
C ILE A 73 19.32 -7.37 7.86
N ARG A 74 19.17 -6.39 8.75
CA ARG A 74 19.41 -4.98 8.44
C ARG A 74 20.84 -4.73 7.94
N ALA A 75 21.83 -5.33 8.60
CA ALA A 75 23.22 -5.23 8.18
C ALA A 75 23.44 -5.84 6.79
N GLY A 76 22.76 -6.96 6.49
CA GLY A 76 22.82 -7.62 5.17
C GLY A 76 22.28 -6.78 4.01
N VAL A 77 21.43 -5.78 4.29
CA VAL A 77 20.95 -4.80 3.29
C VAL A 77 21.68 -3.45 3.38
N GLY A 78 22.82 -3.38 4.08
CA GLY A 78 23.66 -2.17 4.17
C GLY A 78 23.50 -1.35 5.45
N GLY A 79 22.61 -1.72 6.37
CA GLY A 79 22.52 -1.19 7.74
C GLY A 79 21.96 0.23 7.90
N ARG A 80 22.07 1.08 6.88
CA ARG A 80 21.63 2.49 6.90
C ARG A 80 20.35 2.75 6.10
N ILE A 81 19.75 1.71 5.51
CA ILE A 81 18.46 1.82 4.82
C ILE A 81 17.39 2.26 5.81
N LYS A 82 16.63 3.29 5.39
CA LYS A 82 15.50 3.84 6.16
C LYS A 82 14.15 3.36 5.63
N ILE A 83 14.04 3.21 4.30
CA ILE A 83 12.81 2.88 3.59
C ILE A 83 13.17 1.96 2.44
N LEU A 84 12.31 0.99 2.15
CA LEU A 84 12.35 0.18 0.95
C LEU A 84 11.19 0.60 0.04
N CYS A 85 11.41 0.60 -1.28
CA CYS A 85 10.36 0.89 -2.26
C CYS A 85 10.11 -0.34 -3.13
N SER A 86 8.84 -0.58 -3.47
CA SER A 86 8.41 -1.65 -4.37
C SER A 86 7.37 -1.11 -5.35
N GLY A 87 7.37 -1.61 -6.58
CA GLY A 87 6.40 -1.26 -7.62
C GLY A 87 6.55 -2.16 -8.83
N GLY A 88 5.71 -1.95 -9.85
CA GLY A 88 5.72 -2.72 -11.11
C GLY A 88 4.99 -4.07 -11.05
N SER A 89 4.76 -4.62 -9.86
CA SER A 89 3.87 -5.75 -9.65
C SER A 89 3.22 -5.69 -8.27
N SER A 90 2.23 -6.54 -8.06
CA SER A 90 1.66 -6.80 -6.74
C SER A 90 2.73 -7.25 -5.75
N LEU A 91 2.64 -6.73 -4.53
CA LEU A 91 3.56 -7.05 -3.43
C LEU A 91 2.85 -7.99 -2.43
N PRO A 92 3.32 -9.24 -2.25
CA PRO A 92 2.73 -10.13 -1.27
C PRO A 92 2.84 -9.57 0.15
N LEU A 93 1.72 -9.57 0.89
CA LEU A 93 1.69 -9.07 2.26
C LEU A 93 2.74 -9.74 3.16
N ALA A 94 3.02 -11.03 2.97
CA ALA A 94 4.04 -11.73 3.76
C ALA A 94 5.46 -11.14 3.60
N VAL A 95 5.78 -10.59 2.43
CA VAL A 95 7.06 -9.89 2.17
C VAL A 95 7.07 -8.55 2.91
N GLU A 96 5.95 -7.80 2.84
CA GLU A 96 5.81 -6.54 3.58
C GLU A 96 5.90 -6.75 5.10
N ASP A 97 5.22 -7.76 5.64
CA ASP A 97 5.32 -8.21 7.04
C ASP A 97 6.78 -8.49 7.43
N PHE A 98 7.50 -9.23 6.58
CA PHE A 98 8.87 -9.65 6.85
C PHE A 98 9.84 -8.48 6.98
N PHE A 99 9.81 -7.52 6.05
CA PHE A 99 10.73 -6.39 6.13
C PHE A 99 10.33 -5.42 7.25
N GLU A 100 9.05 -5.18 7.44
CA GLU A 100 8.58 -4.27 8.48
C GLU A 100 8.91 -4.77 9.89
N MET A 101 8.82 -6.10 10.14
CA MET A 101 9.23 -6.66 11.43
C MET A 101 10.73 -6.52 11.71
N THR A 102 11.55 -6.30 10.68
CA THR A 102 12.98 -5.96 10.82
C THR A 102 13.22 -4.45 10.98
N GLY A 103 12.16 -3.65 11.06
CA GLY A 103 12.21 -2.20 11.16
C GLY A 103 12.49 -1.49 9.83
N LEU A 104 12.25 -2.16 8.70
CA LEU A 104 12.39 -1.60 7.36
C LEU A 104 11.01 -1.48 6.71
N PRO A 105 10.34 -0.32 6.80
CA PRO A 105 9.05 -0.14 6.16
C PRO A 105 9.19 -0.16 4.64
N LEU A 106 8.25 -0.84 3.98
CA LEU A 106 8.09 -0.88 2.53
C LEU A 106 7.04 0.14 2.11
N ILE A 107 7.38 0.95 1.12
CA ILE A 107 6.50 1.86 0.42
C ILE A 107 6.20 1.28 -0.96
N VAL A 108 4.92 1.26 -1.32
CA VAL A 108 4.45 0.70 -2.59
C VAL A 108 4.05 1.84 -3.51
N GLY A 109 4.54 1.78 -4.74
CA GLY A 109 4.05 2.58 -5.87
C GLY A 109 3.31 1.69 -6.87
N TYR A 110 2.21 2.20 -7.40
CA TYR A 110 1.43 1.58 -8.46
C TYR A 110 1.50 2.42 -9.73
N GLY A 111 1.63 1.75 -10.85
CA GLY A 111 1.49 2.31 -12.19
C GLY A 111 1.91 1.27 -13.23
N LEU A 112 1.72 1.66 -14.49
CA LEU A 112 1.99 0.86 -15.67
C LEU A 112 3.00 1.60 -16.57
N THR A 113 3.55 0.88 -17.56
CA THR A 113 4.43 1.47 -18.58
C THR A 113 3.75 2.66 -19.27
N GLU A 114 2.46 2.52 -19.53
CA GLU A 114 1.55 3.49 -20.15
C GLU A 114 1.31 4.73 -19.28
N THR A 115 1.85 4.77 -18.05
CA THR A 115 1.67 5.87 -17.07
C THR A 115 2.98 6.46 -16.55
N SER A 116 4.10 6.19 -17.22
CA SER A 116 5.41 6.86 -17.03
C SER A 116 5.85 7.20 -15.58
N PRO A 117 6.11 6.23 -14.68
CA PRO A 117 5.54 4.89 -14.55
C PRO A 117 4.66 4.75 -13.29
N VAL A 118 4.38 5.85 -12.57
CA VAL A 118 3.71 5.83 -11.26
C VAL A 118 2.47 6.72 -11.27
N VAL A 119 1.33 6.12 -10.98
CA VAL A 119 0.03 6.77 -10.82
C VAL A 119 -0.22 7.13 -9.36
N ALA A 120 0.06 6.19 -8.46
CA ALA A 120 -0.23 6.32 -7.04
C ALA A 120 0.93 5.76 -6.20
N ALA A 121 1.14 6.32 -5.02
CA ALA A 121 2.14 5.81 -4.09
C ALA A 121 1.70 6.01 -2.64
N ARG A 122 2.10 5.06 -1.77
CA ARG A 122 1.97 5.25 -0.33
C ARG A 122 2.98 6.30 0.15
N CYS A 123 2.61 7.07 1.16
CA CYS A 123 3.53 8.00 1.81
C CYS A 123 4.12 7.39 3.08
N TYR A 124 5.30 7.87 3.50
CA TYR A 124 5.98 7.36 4.68
C TYR A 124 5.22 7.69 5.98
N GLU A 125 4.63 8.88 6.03
CA GLU A 125 3.87 9.40 7.17
C GLU A 125 2.59 8.62 7.41
N ARG A 126 1.97 8.12 6.34
CA ARG A 126 0.70 7.40 6.35
C ARG A 126 0.75 6.23 5.35
N ASN A 127 1.43 5.17 5.77
CA ASN A 127 1.59 3.96 4.97
C ASN A 127 0.48 2.94 5.29
N ILE A 128 -0.63 2.97 4.56
CA ILE A 128 -1.69 1.98 4.72
C ILE A 128 -1.33 0.70 4.00
N ARG A 129 -1.15 -0.35 4.78
CA ARG A 129 -0.78 -1.67 4.26
C ARG A 129 -1.84 -2.23 3.33
N GLY A 130 -1.44 -2.66 2.14
CA GLY A 130 -2.30 -3.28 1.14
C GLY A 130 -3.03 -2.29 0.22
N ALA A 131 -2.94 -0.97 0.46
CA ALA A 131 -3.39 0.04 -0.49
C ALA A 131 -2.36 0.26 -1.61
N ILE A 132 -2.72 0.94 -2.69
CA ILE A 132 -1.73 1.48 -3.64
C ILE A 132 -1.27 2.89 -3.26
N GLY A 133 -1.93 3.49 -2.27
CA GLY A 133 -1.68 4.85 -1.80
C GLY A 133 -2.55 5.87 -2.51
N SER A 134 -2.13 7.13 -2.45
CA SER A 134 -2.86 8.25 -3.03
C SER A 134 -2.36 8.53 -4.45
N PRO A 135 -3.25 8.99 -5.36
CA PRO A 135 -2.85 9.50 -6.67
C PRO A 135 -1.81 10.61 -6.55
N LEU A 136 -0.91 10.68 -7.52
CA LEU A 136 0.09 11.74 -7.63
C LEU A 136 -0.47 12.89 -8.49
N ALA A 137 0.31 13.44 -9.41
CA ALA A 137 -0.07 14.58 -10.25
C ALA A 137 -1.09 14.21 -11.36
N CYS A 138 -2.14 13.48 -11.03
CA CYS A 138 -3.15 12.97 -11.95
C CYS A 138 -4.52 12.80 -11.31
N GLU A 139 -5.53 12.65 -12.17
CA GLU A 139 -6.89 12.27 -11.81
C GLU A 139 -7.07 10.77 -11.94
N VAL A 140 -7.90 10.20 -11.07
CA VAL A 140 -8.28 8.79 -11.11
C VAL A 140 -9.77 8.64 -10.87
N ARG A 141 -10.38 7.64 -11.50
CA ARG A 141 -11.77 7.24 -11.27
C ARG A 141 -11.89 5.72 -11.24
N LEU A 142 -12.98 5.23 -10.66
CA LEU A 142 -13.37 3.84 -10.77
C LEU A 142 -14.66 3.78 -11.59
N CYS A 143 -14.67 2.95 -12.62
CA CYS A 143 -15.86 2.69 -13.44
C CYS A 143 -16.29 1.23 -13.31
N ASP A 144 -17.58 0.97 -13.33
CA ASP A 144 -18.10 -0.40 -13.32
C ASP A 144 -17.69 -1.10 -14.65
N PRO A 145 -17.12 -2.32 -14.60
CA PRO A 145 -16.70 -3.03 -15.80
C PRO A 145 -17.83 -3.43 -16.74
N GLU A 146 -19.09 -3.50 -16.26
CA GLU A 146 -20.24 -3.95 -17.06
C GLU A 146 -20.87 -2.81 -17.85
N ASP A 147 -21.10 -1.64 -17.22
CA ASP A 147 -21.82 -0.52 -17.84
C ASP A 147 -20.96 0.75 -18.04
N GLY A 148 -19.74 0.78 -17.51
CA GLY A 148 -18.82 1.92 -17.61
C GLY A 148 -19.21 3.12 -16.71
N CYS A 149 -20.25 3.00 -15.89
CA CYS A 149 -20.69 4.05 -14.98
C CYS A 149 -19.70 4.28 -13.84
N LEU A 150 -19.67 5.50 -13.30
CA LEU A 150 -18.81 5.83 -12.17
C LEU A 150 -19.22 5.07 -10.90
N VAL A 151 -18.25 4.45 -10.25
CA VAL A 151 -18.44 3.82 -8.94
C VAL A 151 -18.32 4.89 -7.84
N GLU A 152 -19.46 5.30 -7.29
CA GLU A 152 -19.55 6.37 -6.28
C GLU A 152 -19.52 5.85 -4.83
N GLY A 153 -19.76 4.55 -4.64
CA GLY A 153 -19.98 3.90 -3.34
C GLY A 153 -18.71 3.39 -2.64
N GLY A 154 -18.69 3.51 -1.32
CA GLY A 154 -17.64 2.96 -0.47
C GLY A 154 -17.68 1.46 -0.28
N GLY A 155 -17.02 0.72 -1.16
CA GLY A 155 -16.87 -0.73 -1.06
C GLY A 155 -17.07 -1.46 -2.38
N ASP A 156 -17.67 -0.78 -3.34
CA ASP A 156 -17.90 -1.29 -4.69
C ASP A 156 -16.60 -1.29 -5.48
N ARG A 157 -16.49 -2.25 -6.40
CA ARG A 157 -15.31 -2.47 -7.22
C ARG A 157 -15.52 -1.83 -8.57
N GLY A 158 -14.48 -1.23 -9.11
CA GLY A 158 -14.47 -0.74 -10.48
C GLY A 158 -13.09 -0.88 -11.10
N VAL A 159 -13.06 -0.76 -12.42
CA VAL A 159 -11.84 -0.61 -13.21
C VAL A 159 -11.27 0.77 -12.93
N LEU A 160 -9.99 0.80 -12.58
CA LEU A 160 -9.25 2.03 -12.37
C LEU A 160 -8.95 2.69 -13.71
N GLN A 161 -9.37 3.94 -13.85
CA GLN A 161 -9.03 4.76 -15.00
C GLN A 161 -8.25 5.99 -14.55
N VAL A 162 -7.27 6.40 -15.35
CA VAL A 162 -6.28 7.43 -15.00
C VAL A 162 -6.24 8.49 -16.08
N LYS A 163 -6.21 9.76 -15.68
CA LYS A 163 -6.03 10.88 -16.60
C LYS A 163 -4.98 11.83 -16.04
N GLY A 164 -3.97 12.15 -16.84
CA GLY A 164 -2.89 13.03 -16.38
C GLY A 164 -1.73 13.12 -17.38
N PRO A 165 -0.77 14.02 -17.12
CA PRO A 165 0.35 14.28 -18.03
C PRO A 165 1.32 13.11 -18.18
N GLN A 166 1.26 12.12 -17.28
CA GLN A 166 2.12 10.94 -17.31
C GLN A 166 1.55 9.79 -18.17
N VAL A 167 0.27 9.87 -18.56
CA VAL A 167 -0.36 8.89 -19.46
C VAL A 167 0.32 8.98 -20.83
N MET A 168 0.58 7.83 -21.43
CA MET A 168 1.23 7.71 -22.74
C MET A 168 0.45 8.47 -23.83
N LEU A 169 1.15 8.77 -24.93
CA LEU A 169 0.51 9.32 -26.13
C LEU A 169 -0.30 8.29 -26.92
N GLY A 170 -0.03 7.00 -26.70
CA GLY A 170 -0.62 5.88 -27.42
C GLY A 170 0.40 4.79 -27.75
N TYR A 171 -0.10 3.67 -28.24
CA TYR A 171 0.72 2.56 -28.70
C TYR A 171 1.34 2.84 -30.07
N TYR A 172 2.61 2.49 -30.24
CA TYR A 172 3.35 2.78 -31.45
C TYR A 172 2.76 2.03 -32.66
N LYS A 173 2.35 2.79 -33.69
CA LYS A 173 1.71 2.27 -34.92
C LYS A 173 0.42 1.49 -34.69
N ASP A 174 -0.21 1.64 -33.53
CA ASP A 174 -1.47 0.98 -33.21
C ASP A 174 -2.51 2.00 -32.69
N PRO A 175 -3.11 2.78 -33.60
CA PRO A 175 -4.11 3.77 -33.23
C PRO A 175 -5.42 3.12 -32.76
N GLU A 176 -5.67 1.86 -33.10
CA GLU A 176 -6.88 1.14 -32.67
C GLU A 176 -6.76 0.73 -31.21
N ALA A 177 -5.69 0.04 -30.82
CA ALA A 177 -5.44 -0.27 -29.41
C ALA A 177 -5.31 1.00 -28.56
N THR A 178 -4.79 2.09 -29.14
CA THR A 178 -4.74 3.39 -28.45
C THR A 178 -6.13 3.92 -28.12
N ARG A 179 -7.08 3.88 -29.07
CA ARG A 179 -8.48 4.30 -28.84
C ARG A 179 -9.24 3.38 -27.91
N GLN A 180 -8.87 2.09 -27.86
CA GLN A 180 -9.45 1.15 -26.92
C GLN A 180 -8.97 1.40 -25.49
N ALA A 181 -7.70 1.79 -25.33
CA ALA A 181 -7.11 2.04 -24.02
C ALA A 181 -7.32 3.46 -23.50
N ILE A 182 -7.45 4.46 -24.38
CA ILE A 182 -7.63 5.88 -24.01
C ILE A 182 -8.91 6.39 -24.66
N ASP A 183 -9.87 6.81 -23.82
CA ASP A 183 -11.13 7.37 -24.30
C ASP A 183 -10.96 8.77 -24.90
N SER A 184 -12.02 9.29 -25.54
CA SER A 184 -12.01 10.62 -26.16
C SER A 184 -11.79 11.76 -25.17
N ASP A 185 -12.02 11.52 -23.87
CA ASP A 185 -11.80 12.47 -22.80
C ASP A 185 -10.39 12.36 -22.19
N GLY A 186 -9.56 11.44 -22.68
CA GLY A 186 -8.17 11.23 -22.23
C GLY A 186 -8.04 10.37 -20.97
N TRP A 187 -9.05 9.58 -20.62
CA TRP A 187 -8.93 8.57 -19.56
C TRP A 187 -8.33 7.30 -20.11
N PHE A 188 -7.21 6.90 -19.52
CA PHE A 188 -6.57 5.62 -19.77
C PHE A 188 -7.20 4.53 -18.89
N ASP A 189 -7.68 3.47 -19.51
CA ASP A 189 -8.14 2.26 -18.85
C ASP A 189 -6.95 1.37 -18.46
N THR A 190 -6.77 1.18 -17.16
CA THR A 190 -5.65 0.37 -16.64
C THR A 190 -5.92 -1.14 -16.72
N GLY A 191 -7.18 -1.55 -16.87
CA GLY A 191 -7.64 -2.92 -16.70
C GLY A 191 -7.62 -3.44 -15.26
N ASP A 192 -7.12 -2.66 -14.29
CA ASP A 192 -6.99 -3.10 -12.90
C ASP A 192 -8.24 -2.80 -12.08
N ILE A 193 -8.67 -3.78 -11.28
CA ILE A 193 -9.82 -3.63 -10.39
C ILE A 193 -9.39 -3.07 -9.04
N GLY A 194 -9.99 -1.94 -8.67
CA GLY A 194 -9.79 -1.26 -7.40
C GLY A 194 -11.09 -1.01 -6.64
N ARG A 195 -10.94 -0.52 -5.41
CA ARG A 195 -12.03 0.07 -4.63
C ARG A 195 -11.52 1.23 -3.78
N TRP A 196 -12.40 2.17 -3.47
CA TRP A 196 -12.09 3.25 -2.53
C TRP A 196 -11.99 2.74 -1.09
N TRP A 197 -10.95 3.15 -0.38
CA TRP A 197 -10.89 2.99 1.07
C TRP A 197 -11.66 4.14 1.75
N HIS A 198 -12.57 3.82 2.68
CA HIS A 198 -13.47 4.75 3.39
C HIS A 198 -14.58 5.48 2.62
N GLY A 199 -14.77 5.21 1.33
CA GLY A 199 -16.06 5.44 0.68
C GLY A 199 -16.49 6.89 0.45
N ARG A 200 -15.54 7.77 0.13
CA ARG A 200 -15.86 9.04 -0.53
C ARG A 200 -14.91 9.27 -1.69
N ARG A 201 -15.47 9.76 -2.79
CA ARG A 201 -14.77 10.23 -3.98
C ARG A 201 -13.88 11.43 -3.61
N PRO A 202 -12.65 11.53 -4.14
CA PRO A 202 -11.95 12.81 -4.24
C PRO A 202 -12.86 13.80 -4.95
N ARG A 203 -13.16 14.95 -4.33
CA ARG A 203 -13.80 16.04 -5.08
C ARG A 203 -12.83 16.45 -6.18
N SER A 204 -13.22 16.26 -7.44
CA SER A 204 -12.55 16.82 -8.60
C SER A 204 -12.27 18.29 -8.32
N SER A 205 -11.00 18.65 -8.23
CA SER A 205 -10.59 20.04 -8.07
C SER A 205 -10.08 20.52 -9.43
N PRO A 206 -10.82 21.40 -10.13
CA PRO A 206 -10.31 22.04 -11.32
C PRO A 206 -9.24 23.05 -10.89
N GLY A 207 -7.98 22.75 -11.19
CA GLY A 207 -6.85 23.67 -11.11
C GLY A 207 -6.33 24.03 -9.71
N MET A 208 -5.10 24.55 -9.72
CA MET A 208 -4.37 25.29 -8.67
C MET A 208 -3.43 24.57 -7.67
N HIS A 209 -2.19 25.07 -7.74
CA HIS A 209 -1.19 25.33 -6.69
C HIS A 209 -1.40 24.65 -5.32
N LEU A 210 -0.54 23.66 -5.03
CA LEU A 210 -0.56 22.86 -3.81
C LEU A 210 -0.11 23.68 -2.58
N SER A 211 -1.07 24.09 -1.77
CA SER A 211 -0.84 24.52 -0.37
C SER A 211 -0.80 23.30 0.56
N ARG A 212 0.03 23.33 1.62
CA ARG A 212 0.21 22.23 2.61
C ARG A 212 -1.09 21.66 3.22
N LYS A 213 -2.23 22.37 3.13
CA LYS A 213 -3.54 21.86 3.56
C LYS A 213 -4.20 20.89 2.57
N SER A 214 -3.96 21.00 1.26
CA SER A 214 -4.54 20.07 0.26
C SER A 214 -3.86 18.70 0.27
N GLN A 215 -2.56 18.65 0.60
CA GLN A 215 -1.84 17.40 0.82
C GLN A 215 -2.44 16.55 1.94
N ARG A 216 -2.98 17.17 3.00
CA ARG A 216 -3.67 16.45 4.09
C ARG A 216 -5.04 15.89 3.70
N ARG A 217 -5.72 16.45 2.70
CA ARG A 217 -7.02 15.95 2.20
C ARG A 217 -6.85 14.84 1.17
N ALA A 218 -5.88 14.95 0.26
CA ALA A 218 -5.52 13.85 -0.64
C ALA A 218 -5.02 12.61 0.14
N GLN A 219 -4.45 12.80 1.33
CA GLN A 219 -4.05 11.74 2.25
C GLN A 219 -5.22 10.94 2.85
N GLU A 220 -6.47 11.40 2.77
CA GLU A 220 -7.63 10.67 3.30
C GLU A 220 -8.20 9.64 2.30
N GLU A 221 -7.70 9.64 1.07
CA GLU A 221 -8.27 8.91 -0.07
C GLU A 221 -7.21 7.99 -0.68
N GLU A 222 -7.27 6.71 -0.32
CA GLU A 222 -6.37 5.68 -0.85
C GLU A 222 -7.17 4.61 -1.58
N ILE A 223 -6.65 4.17 -2.73
CA ILE A 223 -7.25 3.07 -3.49
C ILE A 223 -6.70 1.76 -2.96
N VAL A 224 -7.58 0.77 -2.79
CA VAL A 224 -7.19 -0.59 -2.41
C VAL A 224 -7.17 -1.45 -3.66
N GLY A 225 -5.97 -1.84 -4.08
CA GLY A 225 -5.79 -2.89 -5.08
C GLY A 225 -6.09 -4.27 -4.48
N LYS A 226 -6.39 -5.26 -5.32
CA LYS A 226 -6.60 -6.65 -4.89
C LYS A 226 -5.39 -7.15 -4.07
N SER A 227 -5.64 -7.59 -2.85
CA SER A 227 -4.74 -8.46 -2.09
C SER A 227 -5.49 -9.76 -1.80
N ASP A 228 -5.40 -10.68 -2.74
CA ASP A 228 -5.34 -12.12 -2.53
C ASP A 228 -4.60 -12.66 -3.76
N TYR A 229 -3.28 -12.79 -3.63
CA TYR A 229 -2.35 -13.34 -4.63
C TYR A 229 -2.64 -12.96 -6.09
N ILE A 230 -2.12 -11.80 -6.50
CA ILE A 230 -1.59 -11.58 -7.86
C ILE A 230 -0.16 -11.08 -7.67
#